data_AF-A0A5P0ZZ47-F1
#
_entry.id   AF-A0A5P0ZZ47-F1
#
_cell.length_a   1.000
_cell.length_b   1.000
_cell.length_c   1.000
_cell.angle_alpha   90.00
_cell.angle_beta   90.00
_cell.angle_gamma   90.00
#
_symmetry.space_group_name_H-M   'P 1'
#
loop_
_entity.id
_entity.type
_entity.pdbx_description
1 polymer ?
#
loop_
_entity_poly.entity_id
_entity_poly.type
_entity_poly.pdbx_seq_one_letter_code
_entity_poly.pdbx_strand_id
1 'polypeptide(L)' 'KRNGTAMDTVITTLRKNINYVKNSCLLPYSNGPLEGTIGKINKLKRNSYGFRNLDHFIKRIRLICA' A
#
# COMPACT_ATOMS: atom_id res chain seq x y z
N LYS A 1 -18.58 -8.68 -25.29
CA LYS A 1 -19.00 -9.47 -24.11
C LYS A 1 -17.82 -9.48 -23.14
N ARG A 2 -18.02 -9.13 -21.85
CA ARG A 2 -16.99 -9.40 -20.82
C ARG A 2 -17.03 -10.89 -20.55
N ASN A 3 -15.89 -11.56 -20.57
CA ASN A 3 -15.79 -13.01 -20.46
C ASN A 3 -15.56 -13.44 -19.00
N GLY A 4 -15.67 -12.50 -18.04
CA GLY A 4 -15.43 -12.75 -16.62
C GLY A 4 -13.96 -13.03 -16.29
N THR A 5 -13.06 -12.63 -17.19
CA THR A 5 -11.63 -12.92 -17.07
C THR A 5 -10.97 -11.97 -16.06
N ALA A 6 -9.81 -12.36 -15.52
CA ALA A 6 -9.00 -11.47 -14.68
C ALA A 6 -8.68 -10.14 -15.38
N MET A 7 -8.50 -10.17 -16.70
CA MET A 7 -8.26 -8.98 -17.52
C MET A 7 -9.47 -8.05 -17.59
N ASP A 8 -10.69 -8.60 -17.67
CA ASP A 8 -11.91 -7.80 -17.63
C ASP A 8 -12.04 -7.02 -16.31
N THR A 9 -11.63 -7.64 -15.19
CA THR A 9 -11.59 -7.02 -13.86
C THR A 9 -10.56 -5.90 -13.81
N VAL A 10 -9.34 -6.14 -14.30
CA VAL A 10 -8.27 -5.12 -14.37
C VAL A 10 -8.74 -3.91 -15.20
N ILE A 11 -9.29 -4.13 -16.39
CA ILE A 11 -9.79 -3.06 -17.26
C ILE A 11 -10.91 -2.28 -16.58
N THR A 12 -11.81 -2.96 -15.86
CA THR A 12 -12.91 -2.31 -15.14
C THR A 12 -12.39 -1.47 -13.98
N THR A 13 -11.42 -1.97 -13.21
CA THR A 13 -10.80 -1.24 -12.09
C THR A 13 -9.99 -0.05 -12.57
N LEU A 14 -9.26 -0.18 -13.68
CA LEU A 14 -8.53 0.93 -14.31
C LEU A 14 -9.48 2.02 -14.78
N ARG A 15 -10.56 1.66 -15.47
CA ARG A 15 -11.59 2.62 -15.90
C ARG A 15 -12.22 3.37 -14.73
N LYS A 16 -12.49 2.69 -13.62
CA LYS A 16 -13.02 3.31 -12.39
C LYS A 16 -12.04 4.31 -11.77
N ASN A 17 -10.73 4.05 -11.86
CA ASN A 17 -9.70 4.85 -11.19
C ASN A 17 -8.90 5.76 -12.13
N ILE A 18 -9.38 6.01 -13.35
CA ILE A 18 -8.64 6.73 -14.40
C ILE A 18 -8.24 8.16 -13.98
N ASN A 19 -9.07 8.82 -13.17
CA ASN A 19 -8.78 10.16 -12.66
C ASN A 19 -7.56 10.16 -11.72
N TYR A 20 -7.43 9.14 -10.86
CA TYR A 20 -6.28 9.00 -9.97
C TYR A 20 -5.00 8.70 -10.75
N VAL A 21 -5.09 7.86 -11.79
CA VAL A 21 -3.96 7.58 -12.68
C VAL A 21 -3.51 8.86 -13.38
N LYS A 22 -4.45 9.64 -13.95
CA LYS A 22 -4.14 10.94 -14.57
C LYS A 22 -3.48 11.89 -13.58
N ASN A 23 -4.01 12.00 -12.36
CA ASN A 23 -3.43 12.86 -11.32
C ASN A 23 -2.03 12.40 -10.90
N SER A 24 -1.77 11.10 -10.84
CA SER A 24 -0.44 10.56 -10.53
C SER A 24 0.61 10.86 -11.59
N CYS A 25 0.21 11.02 -12.86
CA CYS A 25 1.11 11.43 -13.93
C CYS A 25 1.34 12.94 -13.98
N LEU A 26 0.37 13.75 -13.55
CA LEU A 26 0.44 15.21 -13.60
C LEU A 26 1.12 15.82 -12.37
N LEU A 27 0.94 15.20 -11.20
CA LEU A 27 1.47 15.71 -9.95
C LEU A 27 2.90 15.19 -9.71
N PRO A 28 3.80 16.01 -9.12
CA PRO A 28 5.16 15.59 -8.81
C PRO A 28 5.25 14.70 -7.54
N TYR A 29 4.11 14.22 -7.02
CA TYR A 29 4.09 13.40 -5.82
C TYR A 29 4.60 11.99 -6.12
N SER A 30 5.63 11.58 -5.39
CA SER A 30 6.15 10.23 -5.45
C SER A 30 5.47 9.34 -4.42
N ASN A 31 5.11 8.12 -4.82
CA ASN A 31 4.69 7.07 -3.88
C ASN A 31 5.87 6.50 -3.08
N GLY A 32 7.12 6.90 -3.37
CA GLY A 32 8.33 6.40 -2.72
C GLY A 32 8.32 6.47 -1.18
N PRO A 33 7.97 7.61 -0.56
CA PRO A 33 7.87 7.71 0.91
C PRO A 33 6.80 6.79 1.51
N LEU A 34 5.65 6.63 0.83
CA LEU A 34 4.57 5.74 1.26
C LEU A 34 5.02 4.27 1.20
N GLU A 35 5.60 3.86 0.07
CA GLU A 35 6.14 2.51 -0.12
C GLU A 35 7.29 2.21 0.86
N GLY A 36 8.15 3.18 1.13
CA GLY A 36 9.21 3.06 2.13
C GLY A 36 8.65 2.81 3.54
N THR A 37 7.56 3.49 3.90
CA THR A 37 6.87 3.30 5.19
C THR A 37 6.21 1.92 5.26
N ILE A 38 5.50 1.50 4.21
CA ILE A 38 4.90 0.16 4.12
C ILE A 38 5.98 -0.94 4.23
N GLY A 39 7.12 -0.75 3.56
CA GLY A 39 8.27 -1.66 3.64
C GLY A 39 8.83 -1.79 5.05
N LYS A 40 9.01 -0.66 5.76
CA LYS A 40 9.44 -0.64 7.17
C LYS A 40 8.46 -1.41 8.07
N ILE A 41 7.15 -1.20 7.90
CA ILE A 41 6.11 -1.90 8.68
C ILE A 41 6.13 -3.41 8.38
N ASN A 42 6.25 -3.80 7.11
CA ASN A 42 6.32 -5.21 6.73
C ASN A 42 7.58 -5.90 7.28
N LYS A 43 8.72 -5.21 7.28
CA LYS A 43 9.96 -5.70 7.89
C LYS A 43 9.82 -5.83 9.41
N LEU A 44 9.21 -4.84 10.05
CA LEU A 44 8.90 -4.90 11.48
C LEU A 44 8.01 -6.11 11.78
N LYS A 45 6.92 -6.31 11.03
CA LYS A 45 6.02 -7.46 11.19
C LYS A 45 6.76 -8.80 11.07
N ARG A 46 7.66 -8.95 10.09
CA ARG A 46 8.49 -10.16 9.90
C ARG A 46 9.44 -10.41 11.08
N ASN A 47 10.11 -9.36 11.56
CA ASN A 47 11.01 -9.45 12.72
C ASN A 47 10.26 -9.61 14.06
N SER A 48 8.95 -9.32 14.05
CA SER A 48 8.08 -9.28 15.21
C SER A 48 7.19 -10.52 15.32
N TYR A 49 7.49 -11.60 14.60
CA TYR A 49 6.84 -12.89 14.81
C TYR A 49 7.07 -13.33 16.27
N GLY A 50 6.05 -13.16 17.12
CA GLY A 50 6.14 -13.41 18.56
C GLY A 50 5.76 -12.25 19.49
N PHE A 51 5.37 -11.07 18.97
CA PHE A 51 4.81 -10.02 19.84
C PHE A 51 3.48 -10.48 20.45
N ARG A 52 3.53 -10.85 21.74
CA ARG A 52 2.36 -11.23 22.54
C ARG A 52 1.39 -10.05 22.80
N ASN A 53 1.83 -8.82 22.55
CA ASN A 53 1.07 -7.60 22.78
C ASN A 53 1.08 -6.67 21.54
N LEU A 54 -0.11 -6.39 21.01
CA LEU A 54 -0.36 -5.49 19.88
C LEU A 54 0.04 -4.04 20.16
N ASP A 55 -0.11 -3.56 21.40
CA ASP A 55 0.23 -2.17 21.78
C ASP A 55 1.72 -1.89 21.60
N HIS A 56 2.57 -2.86 21.93
CA HIS A 56 4.00 -2.74 21.68
C HIS A 56 4.33 -2.70 20.19
N PHE A 57 3.60 -3.45 19.37
CA PHE A 57 3.77 -3.41 17.93
C PHE A 57 3.38 -2.04 17.35
N ILE A 58 2.24 -1.47 17.77
CA ILE A 58 1.78 -0.14 17.35
C ILE A 58 2.77 0.94 17.83
N LYS A 59 3.26 0.87 19.07
CA LYS A 59 4.29 1.79 19.58
C LYS A 59 5.56 1.75 18.73
N ARG A 60 6.03 0.56 18.33
CA ARG A 60 7.20 0.41 17.45
C ARG A 60 6.95 0.94 16.04
N ILE A 61 5.77 0.76 15.47
CA ILE A 61 5.40 1.37 14.19
C ILE A 61 5.50 2.89 14.30
N ARG A 62 4.92 3.48 15.35
CA ARG A 62 4.96 4.94 15.58
C ARG A 62 6.39 5.46 15.71
N LEU A 63 7.28 4.73 16.38
CA LEU A 63 8.69 5.12 16.51
C LEU A 63 9.49 5.03 15.20
N ILE A 64 9.10 4.15 14.27
CA ILE A 64 9.81 3.93 13.00
C ILE A 64 9.30 4.85 11.88
N CYS A 65 8.03 5.27 11.99
CA CYS A 65 7.36 6.13 11.01
C CYS A 65 7.31 7.61 11.43
N ALA A 66 7.61 7.93 12.69
CA ALA A 66 7.94 9.28 13.12
C ALA A 66 9.33 9.69 12.59
#